data_AF-A0A1H6F5C5-F1
#
_entry.id   AF-A0A1H6F5C5-F1
#
_cell.length_a   1.000
_cell.length_b   1.000
_cell.length_c   1.000
_cell.angle_alpha   90.00
_cell.angle_beta   90.00
_cell.angle_gamma   90.00
#
_symmetry.space_group_name_H-M   'P 1'
#
loop_
_entity.id
_entity.type
_entity.pdbx_description
1 polymer ?
#
loop_
_entity_poly.entity_id
_entity_poly.type
_entity_poly.pdbx_seq_one_letter_code
_entity_poly.pdbx_strand_id
1 'polypeptide(L)'
;MAVVFGIFTVDEVFSISDDTYENSIGAYPNPFVENITFYFNEILEDDATLEIFSMNGKLVFTSLLKSNSSKFLWNGKGQSGIFLDAGVYFYTISSKRKLTSGKICKL
;
A
#
# COMPACT_ATOMS: atom_id res chain seq x y z
N MET A 1 42.16 17.60 5.75
CA MET A 1 41.00 16.84 6.25
C MET A 1 39.96 16.85 5.13
N ALA A 2 39.90 15.78 4.34
CA ALA A 2 39.00 15.67 3.20
C ALA A 2 37.73 14.95 3.66
N VAL A 3 36.56 15.55 3.42
CA VAL A 3 35.28 14.88 3.61
C VAL A 3 35.00 14.09 2.35
N VAL A 4 35.07 12.76 2.47
CA VAL A 4 34.65 11.83 1.42
C VAL A 4 33.12 11.81 1.43
N PHE A 5 32.50 12.42 0.41
CA PHE A 5 31.09 12.14 0.10
C PHE A 5 31.07 10.92 -0.82
N GLY A 6 30.59 9.80 -0.29
CA GLY A 6 30.37 8.58 -1.06
C GLY A 6 29.37 8.88 -2.18
N ILE A 7 29.86 8.74 -3.41
CA ILE A 7 29.03 8.66 -4.62
C ILE A 7 28.20 7.39 -4.52
N PHE A 8 26.90 7.53 -4.25
CA PHE A 8 25.94 6.46 -4.53
C PHE A 8 25.68 6.47 -6.02
N THR A 9 26.12 5.42 -6.71
CA THR A 9 25.81 5.17 -8.12
C THR A 9 24.30 4.91 -8.22
N VAL A 10 23.59 5.83 -8.87
CA VAL A 10 22.19 5.62 -9.26
C VAL A 10 22.18 4.76 -10.51
N ASP A 11 22.43 3.46 -10.33
CA ASP A 11 22.17 2.45 -11.35
C ASP A 11 20.74 1.92 -11.17
N GLU A 12 19.78 2.77 -11.49
CA GLU A 12 18.48 2.31 -12.00
C GLU A 12 17.83 3.48 -12.74
N VAL A 13 18.04 3.51 -14.05
CA VAL A 13 17.22 4.30 -14.95
C VAL A 13 15.81 3.70 -14.87
N PHE A 14 14.96 4.27 -14.01
CA PHE A 14 13.53 3.97 -14.01
C PHE A 14 12.98 4.44 -15.35
N SER A 15 12.90 3.52 -16.30
CA SER A 15 12.26 3.76 -17.59
C SER A 15 10.80 3.99 -17.29
N ILE A 16 10.33 5.23 -17.42
CA ILE A 16 8.90 5.53 -17.39
C ILE A 16 8.37 5.13 -18.77
N SER A 17 8.22 3.83 -19.00
CA SER A 17 7.32 3.37 -20.03
C SER A 17 5.91 3.70 -19.56
N ASP A 18 5.14 4.34 -20.44
CA ASP A 18 3.70 4.53 -20.31
C ASP A 18 2.98 3.17 -20.48
N ASP A 19 3.42 2.19 -19.70
CA ASP A 19 2.75 0.92 -19.55
C ASP A 19 1.64 1.18 -18.55
N THR A 20 0.41 1.00 -18.99
CA THR A 20 -0.75 0.88 -18.11
C THR A 20 -0.48 -0.33 -17.21
N TYR A 21 0.26 -0.13 -16.11
CA TYR A 21 0.46 -1.13 -15.08
C TYR A 21 -0.94 -1.49 -14.61
N GLU A 22 -1.40 -2.68 -14.95
CA GLU A 22 -2.55 -3.28 -14.31
C GLU A 22 -2.36 -3.08 -12.81
N ASN A 23 -3.21 -2.26 -12.22
CA ASN A 23 -3.28 -2.16 -10.78
C ASN A 23 -3.72 -3.55 -10.32
N SER A 24 -2.75 -4.41 -9.99
CA SER A 24 -2.97 -5.83 -9.70
C SER A 24 -3.67 -6.05 -8.36
N ILE A 25 -4.24 -4.98 -7.80
CA ILE A 25 -4.84 -4.92 -6.49
C ILE A 25 -6.18 -4.22 -6.63
N GLY A 26 -7.25 -4.99 -6.42
CA GLY A 26 -8.60 -4.46 -6.27
C GLY A 26 -8.89 -4.12 -4.81
N ALA A 27 -9.72 -3.11 -4.56
CA ALA A 27 -10.20 -2.78 -3.22
C ALA A 27 -11.74 -2.66 -3.26
N TYR A 28 -12.45 -3.58 -2.61
CA TYR A 28 -13.92 -3.62 -2.64
C TYR A 28 -14.50 -4.05 -1.28
N PRO A 29 -15.61 -3.43 -0.83
CA PRO A 29 -16.30 -2.29 -1.44
C PRO A 29 -15.45 -1.01 -1.37
N ASN A 30 -15.57 -0.12 -2.35
CA ASN A 30 -14.96 1.20 -2.33
C ASN A 30 -15.88 2.17 -3.09
N PRO A 31 -16.59 3.10 -2.41
CA PRO A 31 -16.51 3.42 -0.98
C PRO A 31 -16.96 2.30 -0.02
N PHE A 32 -16.56 2.36 1.26
CA PHE A 32 -16.89 1.37 2.29
C PHE A 32 -17.31 1.99 3.63
N VAL A 33 -18.13 1.28 4.42
CA VAL A 33 -18.55 1.72 5.77
C VAL A 33 -17.70 1.05 6.85
N GLU A 34 -17.81 -0.26 7.01
CA GLU A 34 -17.13 -0.98 8.09
C GLU A 34 -15.82 -1.60 7.65
N ASN A 35 -15.78 -2.22 6.48
CA ASN A 35 -14.63 -3.00 6.03
C ASN A 35 -14.45 -2.91 4.53
N ILE A 36 -13.21 -3.14 4.11
CA ILE A 36 -12.80 -3.23 2.72
C ILE A 36 -11.85 -4.40 2.56
N THR A 37 -11.99 -5.13 1.46
CA THR A 37 -11.09 -6.22 1.11
C THR A 37 -10.18 -5.79 -0.02
N PHE A 38 -8.88 -5.93 0.20
CA PHE A 38 -7.86 -5.86 -0.85
C PHE A 38 -7.75 -7.23 -1.50
N TYR A 39 -7.90 -7.30 -2.81
CA TYR A 39 -7.80 -8.50 -3.63
C TYR A 39 -6.54 -8.42 -4.47
N PHE A 40 -5.73 -9.46 -4.47
CA PHE A 40 -4.53 -9.53 -5.31
C PHE A 40 -4.85 -10.37 -6.55
N ASN A 41 -4.58 -9.84 -7.75
CA ASN A 41 -4.80 -10.56 -9.02
C ASN A 41 -3.98 -11.85 -9.09
N GLU A 42 -2.80 -11.82 -8.47
CA GLU A 42 -1.94 -12.97 -8.26
C GLU A 42 -1.72 -13.16 -6.77
N ILE A 43 -1.50 -14.41 -6.37
CA ILE A 43 -1.17 -14.73 -4.98
C ILE A 43 0.16 -14.04 -4.61
N LEU A 44 0.24 -13.46 -3.42
CA LEU A 44 1.49 -12.83 -2.94
C LEU A 44 2.61 -13.86 -2.88
N GLU A 45 3.65 -13.68 -3.69
CA GLU A 45 4.81 -14.60 -3.71
C GLU A 45 5.72 -14.43 -2.48
N ASP A 46 5.77 -13.22 -1.91
CA ASP A 46 6.56 -12.86 -0.74
C ASP A 46 5.67 -12.17 0.31
N ASP A 47 6.13 -12.15 1.57
CA ASP A 47 5.50 -11.30 2.60
C ASP A 47 5.53 -9.83 2.12
N ALA A 48 4.43 -9.11 2.37
CA ALA A 48 4.26 -7.71 1.98
C ALA A 48 3.74 -6.88 3.15
N THR A 49 3.93 -5.57 3.11
CA THR A 49 3.45 -4.63 4.12
C THR A 49 2.35 -3.77 3.50
N LEU A 50 1.16 -3.80 4.10
CA LEU A 50 0.10 -2.84 3.84
C LEU A 50 0.26 -1.66 4.80
N GLU A 51 0.32 -0.45 4.27
CA GLU A 51 0.26 0.79 5.04
C GLU A 51 -0.89 1.65 4.53
N ILE A 52 -1.61 2.30 5.44
CA ILE A 52 -2.72 3.20 5.12
C ILE A 52 -2.46 4.54 5.76
N PHE A 53 -2.62 5.61 4.98
CA PHE A 53 -2.33 6.98 5.33
C PHE A 53 -3.59 7.83 5.21
N SER A 54 -3.73 8.81 6.11
CA SER A 54 -4.74 9.86 5.96
C SER A 54 -4.40 10.81 4.81
N MET A 55 -5.35 11.67 4.45
CA MET A 55 -5.15 12.73 3.44
C MET A 55 -3.99 13.68 3.74
N ASN A 56 -3.57 13.80 5.00
CA ASN A 56 -2.43 14.63 5.42
C ASN A 56 -1.10 13.83 5.43
N GLY A 57 -1.08 12.59 4.94
CA GLY A 57 0.10 11.72 4.90
C GLY A 57 0.43 11.04 6.23
N LYS A 58 -0.44 11.11 7.24
CA LYS A 58 -0.21 10.43 8.53
C LYS A 58 -0.49 8.94 8.38
N LEU A 59 0.46 8.09 8.77
CA LEU A 59 0.24 6.64 8.89
C LEU A 59 -0.82 6.35 9.97
N VAL A 60 -1.92 5.70 9.57
CA VAL A 60 -3.05 5.37 10.46
C VAL A 60 -3.18 3.87 10.72
N PHE A 61 -2.70 3.03 9.82
CA PHE A 61 -2.76 1.58 9.95
C PHE A 61 -1.59 0.92 9.21
N THR A 62 -1.05 -0.16 9.77
CA THR A 62 -0.06 -1.01 9.10
C THR A 62 -0.30 -2.48 9.41
N SER A 63 -0.05 -3.37 8.44
CA SER A 63 -0.20 -4.80 8.63
C SER A 63 0.73 -5.60 7.72
N LEU A 64 1.23 -6.73 8.22
CA LEU A 64 1.97 -7.70 7.44
C LEU A 64 0.98 -8.61 6.70
N LEU A 65 1.08 -8.62 5.38
CA LEU A 65 0.40 -9.53 4.49
C LEU A 65 1.30 -10.74 4.27
N LYS A 66 0.81 -11.93 4.58
CA LYS A 66 1.59 -13.16 4.40
C LYS A 66 1.68 -13.56 2.94
N SER A 67 2.83 -14.11 2.56
CA SER A 67 2.94 -14.83 1.29
C SER A 67 1.85 -15.91 1.19
N ASN A 68 1.52 -16.29 -0.03
CA ASN A 68 0.40 -17.16 -0.36
C ASN A 68 -1.01 -16.61 -0.05
N SER A 69 -1.14 -15.31 0.23
CA SER A 69 -2.45 -14.66 0.39
C SER A 69 -2.98 -14.13 -0.94
N SER A 70 -4.27 -14.35 -1.20
CA SER A 70 -5.00 -13.78 -2.36
C SER A 70 -5.86 -12.57 -2.01
N LYS A 71 -6.07 -12.31 -0.71
CA LYS A 71 -6.82 -11.16 -0.22
C LYS A 71 -6.45 -10.76 1.21
N PHE A 72 -6.80 -9.54 1.59
CA PHE A 72 -6.69 -9.03 2.95
C PHE A 72 -7.91 -8.19 3.34
N LEU A 73 -8.53 -8.50 4.47
CA LEU A 73 -9.69 -7.77 5.00
C LEU A 73 -9.22 -6.74 6.02
N TRP A 74 -9.48 -5.46 5.76
CA TRP A 74 -9.29 -4.39 6.73
C TRP A 74 -10.64 -3.90 7.26
N ASN A 75 -10.73 -3.72 8.57
CA ASN A 75 -11.96 -3.35 9.29
C ASN A 75 -12.15 -1.84 9.48
N GLY A 76 -11.46 -1.01 8.67
CA GLY A 76 -11.59 0.45 8.70
C GLY A 76 -11.15 1.11 10.01
N LYS A 77 -10.44 0.38 10.88
CA LYS A 77 -9.89 0.89 12.14
C LYS A 77 -8.42 1.24 11.99
N GLY A 78 -8.01 2.27 12.71
CA GLY A 78 -6.60 2.60 12.83
C GLY A 78 -5.86 1.58 13.70
N GLN A 79 -4.55 1.77 13.85
CA GLN A 79 -3.69 0.90 14.65
C GLN A 79 -4.13 0.79 16.11
N SER A 80 -4.80 1.83 16.65
CA SER A 80 -5.36 1.84 18.01
C SER A 80 -6.61 0.98 18.19
N GLY A 81 -7.16 0.41 17.10
CA GLY A 81 -8.42 -0.33 17.13
C GLY A 81 -9.67 0.56 17.15
N ILE A 82 -9.51 1.88 17.05
CA ILE A 82 -10.59 2.86 16.94
C ILE A 82 -10.95 3.05 15.46
N PHE A 83 -12.24 3.23 15.17
CA PHE A 83 -12.69 3.55 13.82
C PHE A 83 -12.10 4.88 13.35
N LEU A 84 -11.66 4.90 12.10
CA LEU A 84 -11.22 6.12 11.46
C LEU A 84 -12.44 6.93 10.99
N ASP A 85 -12.26 8.24 10.85
CA ASP A 85 -13.30 9.13 10.33
C ASP A 85 -13.60 8.83 8.85
N ALA A 86 -14.78 9.23 8.40
CA ALA A 86 -15.13 9.21 6.98
C ALA A 86 -14.15 10.10 6.18
N GLY A 87 -13.79 9.69 4.97
CA GLY A 87 -12.89 10.44 4.12
C GLY A 87 -12.04 9.57 3.20
N VAL A 88 -11.13 10.24 2.49
CA VAL A 88 -10.20 9.60 1.57
C VAL A 88 -8.93 9.18 2.31
N TYR A 89 -8.52 7.95 2.08
CA TYR A 89 -7.27 7.38 2.56
C TYR A 89 -6.45 6.87 1.38
N PHE A 90 -5.14 6.88 1.56
CA PHE A 90 -4.18 6.32 0.62
C PHE A 90 -3.61 5.05 1.20
N TYR A 91 -3.35 4.05 0.37
CA TYR A 91 -2.65 2.85 0.81
C TYR A 91 -1.42 2.61 -0.05
N THR A 92 -0.43 1.96 0.55
CA THR A 92 0.70 1.34 -0.12
C THR A 92 0.75 -0.13 0.26
N ILE A 93 1.07 -0.99 -0.69
CA ILE A 93 1.39 -2.39 -0.47
C ILE A 93 2.78 -2.61 -1.04
N SER A 94 3.73 -2.89 -0.17
CA SER A 94 5.15 -3.06 -0.52
C SER A 94 5.61 -4.47 -0.24
N SER A 95 6.19 -5.11 -1.25
CA SER A 95 6.87 -6.40 -1.17
C SER A 95 8.29 -6.24 -1.67
N LYS A 96 9.10 -7.31 -1.65
CA LYS A 96 10.48 -7.27 -2.17
C LYS A 96 10.57 -6.87 -3.65
N ARG A 97 9.55 -7.19 -4.45
CA ARG A 97 9.57 -7.02 -5.91
C ARG A 97 8.57 -5.98 -6.43
N LYS A 98 7.59 -5.60 -5.63
CA LYS A 98 6.47 -4.77 -6.08
C LYS A 98 6.08 -3.76 -5.03
N LEU A 99 5.89 -2.52 -5.49
CA LEU A 99 5.23 -1.46 -4.75
C LEU A 99 3.95 -1.10 -5.52
N THR A 100 2.82 -1.10 -4.83
CA THR A 100 1.54 -0.68 -5.40
C THR A 100 0.87 0.29 -4.45
N SER A 101 0.20 1.29 -4.99
CA SER A 101 -0.53 2.28 -4.20
C SER A 101 -1.90 2.53 -4.78
N GLY A 102 -2.79 3.09 -3.96
CA GLY A 102 -4.12 3.45 -4.39
C GLY A 102 -4.85 4.31 -3.38
N LYS A 103 -6.09 4.63 -3.70
CA LYS A 103 -6.99 5.41 -2.84
C LYS A 103 -8.24 4.63 -2.50
N ILE A 104 -8.71 4.80 -1.27
CA ILE A 104 -9.94 4.20 -0.76
C ILE A 104 -10.77 5.28 -0.06
N CYS A 105 -12.09 5.16 -0.14
CA CYS A 105 -13.03 6.13 0.43
C CYS A 105 -13.84 5.45 1.54
N LYS A 106 -13.69 5.93 2.78
CA LYS A 106 -14.52 5.51 3.91
C LYS A 106 -15.73 6.44 4.02
N LEU A 107 -16.91 5.86 4.15
CA LEU A 107 -18.19 6.54 4.39
C LEU A 107 -18.46 6.71 5.89
#